data_AF-A0A7G9B7C3-F1
#
_entry.id   AF-A0A7G9B7C3-F1
#
_cell.length_a   1.000
_cell.length_b   1.000
_cell.length_c   1.000
_cell.angle_alpha   90.00
_cell.angle_beta   90.00
_cell.angle_gamma   90.00
#
_symmetry.space_group_name_H-M   'P 1'
#
loop_
_entity.id
_entity.type
_entity.pdbx_description
1 polymer ?
#
loop_
_entity_poly.entity_id
_entity_poly.type
_entity_poly.pdbx_seq_one_letter_code
_entity_poly.pdbx_strand_id
1 'polypeptide(L)' 'MEKEYIAGESQRYEIGGRVFIVEPRYRKDGESMADILLKLMFADLDEEMRAANKTTTD' A
#
# COMPACT_ATOMS: atom_id res chain seq x y z
N MET A 1 -3.63 11.79 -17.71
CA MET A 1 -2.18 12.07 -17.58
C MET A 1 -1.65 11.17 -16.50
N GLU A 2 -0.91 10.13 -16.86
CA GLU A 2 -0.17 9.33 -15.87
C GLU A 2 0.83 10.27 -15.20
N LYS A 3 0.79 10.35 -13.87
CA LYS A 3 1.75 11.15 -13.12
C LYS A 3 3.08 10.42 -13.20
N GLU A 4 4.06 11.02 -13.88
CA GLU A 4 5.43 10.54 -13.85
C GLU A 4 5.90 10.41 -12.41
N TYR A 5 6.44 9.26 -12.07
CA TYR A 5 7.06 9.02 -10.79
C TYR A 5 8.36 9.83 -10.70
N ILE A 6 8.42 10.78 -9.77
CA ILE A 6 9.64 11.54 -9.47
C ILE A 6 10.29 10.94 -8.22
N ALA A 7 11.48 10.36 -8.40
CA ALA A 7 12.22 9.75 -7.31
C ALA A 7 12.67 10.81 -6.28
N GLY A 8 12.19 10.70 -5.05
CA GLY A 8 12.60 11.53 -3.91
C GLY A 8 11.55 12.52 -3.43
N GLU A 9 10.45 12.70 -4.16
CA GLU A 9 9.32 13.53 -3.73
C GLU A 9 8.29 12.70 -2.95
N SER A 10 7.67 13.34 -1.95
CA SER A 10 6.54 12.76 -1.21
C SER A 10 5.33 12.61 -2.14
N GLN A 11 4.80 11.40 -2.23
CA GLN A 11 3.70 11.06 -3.13
C GLN A 11 2.39 11.00 -2.35
N ARG A 12 1.34 11.61 -2.90
CA ARG A 12 0.01 11.65 -2.27
C ARG A 12 -0.92 10.69 -2.99
N TYR A 13 -1.45 9.73 -2.24
CA TYR A 13 -2.44 8.77 -2.70
C TYR A 13 -3.76 8.96 -1.95
N GLU A 14 -4.87 8.76 -2.66
CA GLU A 14 -6.20 8.74 -2.06
C GLU A 14 -6.86 7.40 -2.39
N ILE A 15 -7.19 6.64 -1.34
CA ILE A 15 -7.79 5.31 -1.45
C ILE A 15 -8.93 5.26 -0.43
N GLY A 16 -10.15 5.00 -0.88
CA GLY A 16 -11.34 4.90 -0.01
C GLY A 16 -11.62 6.15 0.83
N GLY A 17 -11.32 7.35 0.32
CA GLY A 17 -11.50 8.63 1.03
C GLY A 17 -10.45 8.91 2.11
N ARG A 18 -9.39 8.08 2.21
CA ARG A 18 -8.25 8.29 3.09
C ARG A 18 -7.06 8.79 2.28
N VAL A 19 -6.33 9.75 2.85
CA VAL A 19 -5.15 10.36 2.22
C VAL A 19 -3.89 9.76 2.82
N PHE A 20 -3.02 9.23 1.96
CA PHE A 20 -1.71 8.71 2.31
C PHE A 20 -0.64 9.62 1.72
N ILE A 21 0.31 10.03 2.56
CA ILE A 21 1.53 10.71 2.13
C ILE A 21 2.66 9.69 2.25
N VAL A 22 3.20 9.27 1.12
CA VAL A 22 4.26 8.28 1.01
C VAL A 22 5.56 9.00 0.72
N GLU A 23 6.47 9.02 1.69
CA GLU A 23 7.82 9.55 1.49
C GLU A 23 8.76 8.40 1.13
N PRO A 24 9.23 8.29 -0.11
CA PRO A 24 10.12 7.21 -0.49
C PRO A 24 11.51 7.42 0.14
N ARG A 25 11.84 6.62 1.16
CA ARG A 25 13.19 6.54 1.71
C ARG A 25 13.97 5.42 1.04
N TYR A 26 14.70 5.76 -0.02
CA TYR A 26 15.64 4.83 -0.64
C TYR A 26 16.82 4.61 0.31
N ARG A 27 16.91 3.41 0.88
CA ARG A 27 18.14 2.94 1.52
C ARG A 27 18.80 1.92 0.61
N LYS A 28 20.14 1.92 0.57
CA LYS A 28 20.90 0.99 -0.26
C LYS A 28 20.68 -0.48 0.15
N ASP A 29 20.27 -0.68 1.39
CA ASP A 29 19.90 -1.94 2.05
C ASP A 29 18.39 -2.02 2.35
N GLY A 30 17.59 -1.10 1.81
CA GLY A 30 16.15 -1.05 2.02
C GLY A 30 15.39 -2.04 1.16
N GLU A 31 14.18 -2.39 1.57
CA GLU A 31 13.28 -3.19 0.74
C GLU A 31 12.92 -2.45 -0.54
N SER A 32 12.77 -3.20 -1.63
CA SER A 32 12.39 -2.61 -2.91
C SER A 32 10.94 -2.11 -2.86
N MET A 33 10.62 -1.09 -3.68
CA MET A 33 9.25 -0.61 -3.82
C MET A 33 8.28 -1.74 -4.23
N ALA A 34 8.74 -2.68 -5.07
CA ALA A 34 7.95 -3.83 -5.47
C ALA A 34 7.60 -4.75 -4.29
N ASP A 35 8.57 -5.01 -3.40
CA ASP A 35 8.34 -5.84 -2.20
C ASP A 35 7.38 -5.15 -1.22
N ILE A 36 7.51 -3.84 -1.05
CA ILE A 36 6.62 -3.04 -0.20
C ILE A 36 5.18 -3.08 -0.74
N LEU A 37 4.99 -2.84 -2.04
CA LEU A 37 3.68 -2.88 -2.67
C LEU A 37 3.04 -4.27 -2.57
N LEU A 38 3.82 -5.33 -2.78
CA LEU A 38 3.34 -6.71 -2.65
C LEU A 38 2.85 -7.01 -1.21
N LYS A 39 3.59 -6.56 -0.18
CA LYS A 39 3.17 -6.72 1.22
C LYS A 39 1.88 -5.95 1.54
N LEU A 40 1.70 -4.76 0.99
CA LEU A 40 0.46 -3.98 1.16
C LEU A 40 -0.73 -4.69 0.51
N MET A 41 -0.58 -5.26 -0.69
CA MET A 41 -1.64 -6.05 -1.33
C MET A 41 -2.02 -7.29 -0.52
N PHE A 42 -1.04 -7.99 0.07
CA PHE A 42 -1.32 -9.12 0.95
C PHE A 42 -2.02 -8.70 2.24
N ALA A 43 -1.64 -7.57 2.83
CA ALA A 43 -2.30 -7.05 4.02
C ALA A 43 -3.78 -6.72 3.77
N ASP A 44 -4.11 -6.15 2.60
CA ASP A 44 -5.50 -5.89 2.19
C ASP A 44 -6.28 -7.20 2.00
N LEU A 45 -5.69 -8.20 1.32
CA LEU A 45 -6.32 -9.52 1.11
C LEU A 45 -6.54 -10.28 2.44
N ASP A 46 -5.58 -10.23 3.36
CA ASP A 46 -5.70 -10.85 4.68
C ASP A 46 -6.84 -10.21 5.50
N GLU A 47 -7.00 -8.90 5.42
CA GLU A 47 -8.08 -8.19 6.10
C GLU A 47 -9.45 -8.51 5.48
N GLU A 48 -9.54 -8.59 4.14
CA GLU A 48 -10.75 -9.03 3.43
C GLU A 48 -11.13 -10.47 3.79
N MET A 49 -10.16 -11.39 3.84
CA MET A 49 -10.36 -12.79 4.25
C MET A 49 -10.83 -12.89 5.70
N ARG A 50 -10.27 -12.09 6.61
CA ARG A 50 -10.72 -12.03 8.01
C ARG A 50 -12.14 -11.49 8.13
N ALA A 51 -12.48 -10.45 7.38
CA ALA A 51 -13.83 -9.89 7.36
C ALA A 51 -14.86 -10.92 6.86
N ALA A 52 -14.55 -11.65 5.78
CA ALA A 52 -15.43 -12.68 5.21
C ALA A 52 -15.63 -13.89 6.14
N ASN A 53 -14.60 -14.28 6.89
CA ASN A 53 -14.70 -15.37 7.86
C ASN A 53 -15.53 -15.00 9.11
N LYS A 54 -15.67 -13.70 9.40
CA LYS A 54 -16.46 -13.21 10.54
C LYS A 54 -17.97 -13.25 10.28
N THR A 55 -18.40 -13.18 9.02
CA THR A 55 -19.81 -13.21 8.61
C THR A 55 -20.38 -14.62 8.40
N THR A 56 -19.55 -15.67 8.50
CA THR A 56 -19.97 -17.07 8.28
C THR A 56 -20.27 -17.81 9.60
N THR A 57 -20.20 -17.12 10.73
CA THR A 57 -20.58 -17.66 12.06
C THR A 57 -21.70 -16.82 12.65
N ASP A 58 -22.92 -17.00 12.13
CA ASP A 58 -24.20 -16.68 12.78
C ASP A 58 -25.20 -17.79 12.42
#